data_AF-A0A9K3DV77-F1
#
_entry.id   AF-A0A9K3DV77-F1
#
_cell.length_a   1.000
_cell.length_b   1.000
_cell.length_c   1.000
_cell.angle_alpha   90.00
_cell.angle_beta   90.00
_cell.angle_gamma   90.00
#
_symmetry.space_group_name_H-M   'P 1'
#
loop_
_entity.id
_entity.type
_entity.pdbx_description
1 polymer ?
#
loop_
_entity_poly.entity_id
_entity_poly.type
_entity_poly.pdbx_seq_one_letter_code
_entity_poly.pdbx_strand_id
1 'polypeptide(L)'
;MGQGKCAPIRQVLGKSKMILGLLEGISMMLKGELAVFKMKPEFHYGEDDCPVSVSDSFSKDAQLNFEIEMIEFSKNKARTTVGYLYFCTLNSHYTDLTLM
;
A
#
# COMPACT_ATOMS: atom_id res chain seq x y z
N MET A 1 12.45 -19.34 11.44
CA MET A 1 11.05 -18.91 11.28
C MET A 1 10.99 -18.13 9.98
N GLY A 2 10.20 -18.61 9.02
CA GLY A 2 10.31 -18.20 7.62
C GLY A 2 9.98 -16.72 7.41
N GLN A 3 10.92 -15.98 6.84
CA GLN A 3 10.62 -14.68 6.23
C GLN A 3 9.62 -14.94 5.11
N GLY A 4 8.38 -14.47 5.26
CA GLY A 4 7.41 -14.47 4.18
C GLY A 4 8.03 -13.75 2.98
N LYS A 5 8.28 -14.48 1.90
CA LYS A 5 8.77 -13.88 0.65
C LYS A 5 7.60 -13.12 0.04
N CYS A 6 7.52 -11.82 0.29
CA CYS A 6 6.61 -10.95 -0.45
C CYS A 6 7.24 -10.68 -1.82
N ALA A 7 6.50 -10.97 -2.90
CA ALA A 7 6.96 -10.66 -4.25
C ALA A 7 6.68 -9.18 -4.55
N PRO A 8 7.56 -8.47 -5.26
CA PRO A 8 7.26 -7.11 -5.71
C PRO A 8 6.01 -7.08 -6.58
N ILE A 9 5.05 -6.21 -6.26
CA ILE A 9 3.82 -6.04 -7.05
C ILE A 9 3.84 -4.69 -7.76
N ARG A 10 3.40 -4.70 -9.02
CA ARG A 10 3.36 -3.54 -9.91
C ARG A 10 2.08 -2.73 -9.72
N GLN A 11 2.17 -1.47 -9.29
CA GLN A 11 1.00 -0.59 -9.13
C GLN A 11 1.01 0.59 -10.10
N VAL A 12 -0.07 0.83 -10.85
CA VAL A 12 -0.17 1.98 -11.76
C VAL A 12 -1.07 3.05 -11.14
N LEU A 13 -0.48 4.18 -10.76
CA LEU A 13 -1.23 5.31 -10.18
C LEU A 13 -2.33 5.77 -11.16
N GLY A 14 -3.55 5.91 -10.64
CA GLY A 14 -4.75 6.25 -11.43
C GLY A 14 -5.36 5.10 -12.23
N LYS A 15 -4.88 3.86 -12.08
CA LYS A 15 -5.52 2.66 -12.67
C LYS A 15 -5.70 1.53 -11.68
N SER A 16 -4.70 1.29 -10.85
CA SER A 16 -4.80 0.37 -9.74
C SER A 16 -5.80 0.92 -8.72
N LYS A 17 -6.64 0.03 -8.17
CA LYS A 17 -7.39 0.34 -6.96
C LYS A 17 -6.41 0.37 -5.79
N MET A 18 -6.31 1.50 -5.12
CA MET A 18 -5.38 1.71 -4.02
C MET A 18 -6.09 2.53 -2.95
N ILE A 19 -5.80 2.23 -1.69
CA ILE A 19 -6.22 3.09 -0.59
C ILE A 19 -5.54 4.46 -0.69
N LEU A 20 -6.22 5.51 -0.23
CA LEU A 20 -5.79 6.90 -0.37
C LEU A 20 -4.35 7.14 0.12
N GLY A 21 -4.00 6.66 1.31
CA GLY A 21 -2.68 6.88 1.89
C GLY A 21 -1.54 6.22 1.10
N LEU A 22 -1.80 5.09 0.42
CA LEU A 22 -0.81 4.49 -0.47
C LEU A 22 -0.69 5.27 -1.77
N LEU A 23 -1.82 5.71 -2.34
CA LEU A 23 -1.84 6.53 -3.55
C LEU A 23 -1.04 7.82 -3.36
N GLU A 24 -1.28 8.53 -2.25
CA GLU A 24 -0.58 9.77 -1.91
C GLU A 24 0.89 9.50 -1.57
N GLY A 25 1.16 8.59 -0.64
CA GLY A 25 2.53 8.35 -0.16
C GLY A 25 3.46 7.83 -1.24
N ILE A 26 3.03 6.86 -2.07
CA ILE A 26 3.85 6.31 -3.15
C ILE A 26 4.15 7.37 -4.21
N SER A 27 3.24 8.32 -4.44
CA SER A 27 3.46 9.41 -5.40
C SER A 27 4.59 10.35 -5.02
N MET A 28 4.95 10.39 -3.73
CA MET A 28 5.98 11.26 -3.15
C MET A 28 7.34 10.59 -3.01
N MET A 29 7.42 9.26 -3.16
CA MET A 29 8.65 8.51 -2.93
C MET A 29 9.67 8.67 -4.07
N LEU A 30 10.94 8.52 -3.69
CA LEU A 30 12.09 8.44 -4.58
C LEU A 30 12.44 6.98 -4.90
N LYS A 31 13.13 6.77 -6.03
CA LYS A 31 13.66 5.45 -6.39
C LYS A 31 14.65 4.98 -5.33
N GLY A 32 14.50 3.76 -4.85
CA GLY A 32 15.29 3.12 -3.80
C GLY A 32 14.90 3.56 -2.38
N GLU A 33 13.87 4.40 -2.22
CA GLU A 33 13.45 4.85 -0.89
C GLU A 33 12.76 3.73 -0.10
N LEU A 34 13.12 3.63 1.18
CA LEU A 34 12.44 2.82 2.19
C LEU A 34 11.67 3.75 3.13
N ALA A 35 10.35 3.60 3.21
CA ALA A 35 9.48 4.44 4.02
C ALA A 35 8.50 3.62 4.84
N VAL A 36 8.07 4.17 5.99
CA VAL A 36 6.99 3.60 6.80
C VAL A 36 5.82 4.58 6.81
N PHE A 37 4.71 4.20 6.22
CA PHE A 37 3.49 5.00 6.22
C PHE A 37 2.61 4.60 7.39
N LYS A 38 2.47 5.51 8.35
CA LYS A 38 1.57 5.35 9.50
C LYS A 38 0.24 6.01 9.14
N MET A 39 -0.79 5.20 8.96
CA MET A 39 -2.08 5.63 8.44
C MET A 39 -3.17 5.50 9.50
N LYS A 40 -4.00 6.54 9.56
CA LYS A 40 -5.28 6.52 10.27
C LYS A 40 -6.37 5.89 9.39
N PRO A 41 -7.51 5.46 9.97
CA PRO A 41 -8.66 4.89 9.25
C PRO A 41 -9.03 5.60 7.96
N GLU A 42 -9.07 6.93 8.02
CA GLU A 42 -9.49 7.81 6.91
C GLU A 42 -8.55 7.75 5.68
N PHE A 43 -7.34 7.19 5.82
CA PHE A 43 -6.36 7.06 4.74
C PHE A 43 -6.17 5.61 4.28
N HIS A 44 -6.92 4.67 4.85
CA HIS A 44 -6.89 3.27 4.42
C HIS A 44 -8.31 2.73 4.19
N TYR A 45 -8.58 1.49 4.62
CA TYR A 45 -9.86 0.81 4.41
C TYR A 45 -11.06 1.43 5.15
N GLY A 46 -10.83 2.41 6.02
CA GLY A 46 -11.86 3.16 6.74
C GLY A 46 -12.35 4.40 6.00
N GLU A 47 -11.76 4.72 4.83
CA GLU A 47 -12.24 5.77 3.94
C GLU A 47 -13.65 5.44 3.42
N ASP A 48 -14.56 6.42 3.42
CA ASP A 48 -15.96 6.25 2.99
C ASP A 48 -16.08 5.72 1.54
N ASP A 49 -15.28 6.27 0.64
CA ASP A 49 -15.24 5.93 -0.79
C ASP A 49 -14.06 4.99 -1.14
N CYS A 50 -13.62 4.16 -0.19
CA CYS A 50 -12.45 3.30 -0.38
C CYS A 50 -12.61 2.36 -1.59
N PRO A 51 -11.73 2.42 -2.60
CA PRO A 51 -11.88 1.60 -3.81
C PRO A 51 -11.52 0.12 -3.60
N VAL A 52 -10.92 -0.21 -2.45
CA VAL A 52 -10.45 -1.55 -2.06
C VAL A 52 -11.34 -2.10 -0.96
N SER A 53 -11.91 -3.28 -1.18
CA SER A 53 -12.70 -3.98 -0.18
C SER A 53 -11.81 -4.79 0.76
N VAL A 54 -12.29 -5.05 1.97
CA VAL A 54 -11.68 -5.94 2.97
C VAL A 54 -12.74 -6.87 3.51
N SER A 55 -12.36 -7.94 4.22
CA SER A 55 -13.33 -8.81 4.87
C SER A 55 -14.10 -8.05 5.96
N ASP A 56 -15.35 -8.47 6.21
CA ASP A 56 -16.19 -7.88 7.25
C ASP A 56 -15.61 -8.04 8.66
N SER A 57 -14.71 -9.00 8.84
CA SER A 57 -13.98 -9.23 10.11
C SER A 57 -12.84 -8.24 10.35
N PHE A 58 -12.49 -7.42 9.35
CA PHE A 58 -11.41 -6.45 9.48
C PHE A 58 -11.88 -5.19 10.23
N SER A 59 -11.18 -4.84 11.30
CA SER A 59 -11.44 -3.59 12.03
C SER A 59 -10.89 -2.39 11.24
N LYS A 60 -11.80 -1.61 10.65
CA LYS A 60 -11.45 -0.42 9.87
C LYS A 60 -10.95 0.75 10.72
N ASP A 61 -11.20 0.74 12.03
CA ASP A 61 -10.79 1.81 12.96
C ASP A 61 -9.33 1.69 13.44
N ALA A 62 -8.63 0.62 13.05
CA ALA A 62 -7.25 0.40 13.44
C ALA A 62 -6.31 1.43 12.80
N GLN A 63 -5.20 1.78 13.46
CA GLN A 63 -4.08 2.43 12.80
C GLN A 63 -3.20 1.38 12.13
N LEU A 64 -2.80 1.64 10.88
CA LEU A 64 -1.99 0.74 10.09
C LEU A 64 -0.60 1.32 9.82
N ASN A 65 0.41 0.45 9.78
CA ASN A 65 1.75 0.79 9.34
C ASN A 65 2.05 -0.01 8.08
N PHE A 66 2.46 0.66 7.01
CA PHE A 66 2.90 0.02 5.77
C PHE A 66 4.40 0.29 5.60
N GLU A 67 5.20 -0.75 5.48
CA GLU A 67 6.62 -0.63 5.14
C GLU A 67 6.78 -0.78 3.63
N ILE A 68 7.38 0.23 3.01
CA ILE A 68 7.32 0.43 1.57
C ILE A 68 8.73 0.64 1.06
N GLU A 69 9.14 -0.23 0.15
CA GLU A 69 10.36 -0.06 -0.64
C GLU A 69 9.97 0.32 -2.06
N MET A 70 10.43 1.48 -2.54
CA MET A 70 10.24 1.89 -3.93
C MET A 70 11.39 1.36 -4.78
N ILE A 71 11.19 0.24 -5.47
CA ILE A 71 12.26 -0.36 -6.29
C ILE A 71 12.61 0.49 -7.52
N GLU A 72 11.60 0.92 -8.26
CA GLU A 72 11.74 1.64 -9.52
C GLU A 72 10.43 2.34 -9.86
N PHE A 73 10.50 3.50 -10.52
CA PHE A 73 9.34 4.10 -11.17
C PHE A 73 9.67 4.83 -12.47
N SER A 74 8.66 5.02 -13.32
CA SER A 74 8.81 5.86 -14.52
C SER A 74 7.70 6.90 -14.60
N LYS A 75 8.00 8.06 -15.17
CA LYS A 75 7.00 9.12 -15.39
C LYS A 75 6.82 9.26 -16.89
N ASN A 76 5.70 8.79 -17.43
CA ASN A 76 5.42 8.88 -18.86
C ASN A 76 4.51 10.08 -19.03
N LYS A 77 4.78 10.94 -20.01
CA LYS A 77 4.02 12.18 -20.27
C LYS A 77 2.50 11.99 -20.51
N ALA A 78 2.02 10.75 -20.63
CA ALA A 78 0.61 10.39 -20.75
C ALA A 78 0.09 9.42 -19.66
N ARG A 79 0.97 8.82 -18.84
CA ARG A 79 0.64 7.83 -17.80
C ARG A 79 1.72 7.88 -16.72
N THR A 80 1.37 8.28 -15.51
CA THR A 80 2.23 8.12 -14.33
C THR A 80 2.50 6.63 -14.12
N THR A 81 3.77 6.19 -14.09
CA THR A 81 4.14 4.77 -14.12
C THR A 81 4.76 4.29 -12.81
N VAL A 82 4.16 3.20 -12.31
CA VAL A 82 4.72 2.05 -11.59
C VAL A 82 5.68 2.33 -10.46
N GLY A 83 5.21 2.22 -9.22
CA GLY A 83 6.07 1.74 -8.13
C GLY A 83 5.92 0.22 -8.00
N TYR A 84 7.01 -0.47 -7.65
CA TYR A 84 6.93 -1.80 -7.05
C TYR A 84 6.95 -1.63 -5.52
N LEU A 85 6.11 -2.37 -4.80
CA LEU A 85 5.97 -2.43 -3.33
C LEU A 85 6.05 -3.92 -2.89
N TYR A 86 6.48 -4.38 -1.70
CA TYR A 86 5.67 -4.61 -0.46
C TYR A 86 6.50 -5.19 0.71
N PHE A 87 6.43 -4.56 1.90
CA PHE A 87 6.49 -5.23 3.21
C PHE A 87 5.30 -4.75 4.07
N CYS A 88 4.22 -5.51 4.13
CA CYS A 88 3.07 -5.14 4.96
C CYS A 88 3.21 -5.76 6.36
N THR A 89 3.90 -5.09 7.28
CA THR A 89 3.74 -5.38 8.71
C THR A 89 2.47 -4.71 9.20
N LEU A 90 1.33 -5.29 8.85
CA LEU A 90 0.14 -5.11 9.66
C LEU A 90 0.51 -5.53 11.09
N ASN A 91 0.16 -4.72 12.10
CA ASN A 91 0.30 -5.05 13.53
C ASN A 91 0.11 -6.57 13.74
N SER A 92 0.91 -7.24 14.59
CA SER A 92 1.05 -8.72 14.71
C SER A 92 -0.24 -9.58 14.67
N HIS A 93 -1.43 -8.99 14.73
CA HIS A 93 -2.73 -9.60 14.57
C HIS A 93 -3.29 -9.70 13.13
N TYR A 94 -2.79 -8.95 12.13
CA TYR A 94 -3.41 -8.89 10.80
C TYR A 94 -2.43 -9.21 9.66
N THR A 95 -1.65 -10.29 9.75
CA THR A 95 -0.60 -10.60 8.76
C THR A 95 -1.10 -11.11 7.39
N ASP A 96 -2.42 -11.21 7.18
CA ASP A 96 -3.04 -11.88 6.02
C ASP A 96 -4.00 -10.98 5.22
N LEU A 97 -3.64 -9.72 4.97
CA LEU A 97 -4.32 -8.89 3.96
C LEU A 97 -3.59 -8.89 2.61
N THR A 98 -2.61 -9.79 2.43
CA THR A 98 -1.84 -9.87 1.19
C THR A 98 -2.59 -10.70 0.16
N LEU A 99 -3.82 -10.33 -0.25
CA LEU A 99 -4.46 -10.75 -1.51
C LEU A 99 -5.90 -10.19 -1.60
N MET A 100 -6.01 -8.95 -2.10
CA MET A 100 -7.11 -8.54 -2.97
C MET A 100 -6.56 -7.73 -4.14
#